data_AF-A0A496S0T6-F1
#
_entry.id   AF-A0A496S0T6-F1
#
_cell.length_a   1.000
_cell.length_b   1.000
_cell.length_c   1.000
_cell.angle_alpha   90.00
_cell.angle_beta   90.00
_cell.angle_gamma   90.00
#
_symmetry.space_group_name_H-M   'P 1'
#
loop_
_entity.id
_entity.type
_entity.pdbx_description
1 polymer ?
#
loop_
_entity_poly.entity_id
_entity_poly.type
_entity_poly.pdbx_seq_one_letter_code
_entity_poly.pdbx_strand_id
1 'polypeptide(L)'
;MKSIILEGPNGAGKSTLAKRLSEELGLEIIHAGGPSDDFKHCIKRSMEELGKINTGTYIFDRVQPPSYMVYQQPNSLDMKLLKSILDKMLWNSILIYCHGDGTPDFDNKEHYVEGLQEEVTINQVEIRKRYKSLMNILPHVSYHFGTDLFDTLLKEVKNDQEK
;
A
#
# COMPACT_ATOMS: atom_id res chain seq x y z
N MET A 1 -6.09 11.53 15.56
CA MET A 1 -4.99 10.68 15.10
C MET A 1 -5.37 10.13 13.74
N LYS A 2 -4.49 10.24 12.73
CA LYS A 2 -4.78 9.77 11.36
C LYS A 2 -4.40 8.30 11.20
N SER A 3 -5.18 7.56 10.42
CA SER A 3 -4.81 6.20 10.02
C SER A 3 -3.53 6.21 9.17
N ILE A 4 -2.86 5.08 9.04
CA ILE A 4 -1.67 4.92 8.19
C ILE A 4 -2.01 3.91 7.10
N ILE A 5 -1.70 4.24 5.85
CA ILE A 5 -1.85 3.34 4.71
C ILE A 5 -0.47 3.01 4.18
N LEU A 6 -0.12 1.73 4.13
CA LEU A 6 1.13 1.24 3.55
C LEU A 6 0.87 0.73 2.14
N GLU A 7 1.55 1.30 1.15
CA GLU A 7 1.44 0.88 -0.25
C GLU A 7 2.79 0.56 -0.85
N GLY A 8 2.82 -0.35 -1.82
CA GLY A 8 4.06 -0.72 -2.51
C GLY A 8 4.06 -2.15 -3.05
N PRO A 9 5.05 -2.49 -3.89
CA PRO A 9 5.15 -3.81 -4.51
C PRO A 9 5.40 -4.91 -3.48
N ASN A 10 5.28 -6.18 -3.91
CA ASN A 10 5.65 -7.30 -3.05
C ASN A 10 7.15 -7.25 -2.74
N GLY A 11 7.55 -7.69 -1.54
CA GLY A 11 8.94 -7.61 -1.08
C GLY A 11 9.40 -6.21 -0.62
N ALA A 12 8.54 -5.18 -0.65
CA ALA A 12 8.92 -3.83 -0.21
C ALA A 12 8.95 -3.62 1.33
N GLY A 13 8.96 -4.68 2.13
CA GLY A 13 9.01 -4.57 3.60
C GLY A 13 7.76 -4.03 4.29
N LYS A 14 6.62 -3.87 3.59
CA LYS A 14 5.36 -3.34 4.15
C LYS A 14 4.92 -4.04 5.43
N SER A 15 4.81 -5.37 5.42
CA SER A 15 4.33 -6.11 6.59
C SER A 15 5.32 -6.05 7.76
N THR A 16 6.62 -5.92 7.48
CA THR A 16 7.65 -5.66 8.50
C THR A 16 7.49 -4.27 9.09
N LEU A 17 7.28 -3.25 8.25
CA LEU A 17 7.03 -1.89 8.71
C LEU A 17 5.71 -1.78 9.50
N ALA A 18 4.64 -2.45 9.05
CA ALA A 18 3.34 -2.47 9.70
C ALA A 18 3.45 -2.97 11.15
N LYS A 19 4.19 -4.07 11.37
CA LYS A 19 4.44 -4.62 12.71
C LYS A 19 5.17 -3.63 13.60
N ARG A 20 6.26 -3.04 13.11
CA ARG A 20 7.02 -2.04 13.88
C ARG A 20 6.18 -0.81 14.22
N LEU A 21 5.41 -0.29 13.27
CA LEU A 21 4.51 0.84 13.53
C LEU A 21 3.41 0.46 14.54
N SER A 22 2.89 -0.77 14.48
CA SER A 22 1.87 -1.28 15.41
C SER A 22 2.42 -1.36 16.83
N GLU A 23 3.63 -1.91 17.02
CA GLU A 23 4.31 -2.00 18.31
C GLU A 23 4.57 -0.62 18.93
N GLU A 24 4.99 0.35 18.11
CA GLU A 24 5.39 1.69 18.58
C GLU A 24 4.21 2.65 18.79
N LEU A 25 3.12 2.48 18.03
CA LEU A 25 1.95 3.36 18.08
C LEU A 25 0.76 2.72 18.79
N GLY A 26 0.81 1.42 19.08
CA GLY A 26 -0.30 0.67 19.67
C GLY A 26 -1.52 0.54 18.74
N LEU A 27 -1.32 0.63 17.41
CA LEU A 27 -2.40 0.60 16.42
C LEU A 27 -2.62 -0.81 15.87
N GLU A 28 -3.87 -1.17 15.65
CA GLU A 28 -4.25 -2.43 15.00
C GLU A 28 -3.92 -2.41 13.49
N ILE A 29 -3.43 -3.53 12.98
CA ILE A 29 -3.13 -3.73 11.56
C ILE A 29 -4.34 -4.35 10.85
N ILE A 30 -4.80 -3.71 9.79
CA ILE A 30 -5.83 -4.22 8.89
C ILE A 30 -5.16 -4.68 7.60
N HIS A 31 -5.33 -5.96 7.27
CA HIS A 31 -4.87 -6.53 6.00
C HIS A 31 -6.01 -6.51 4.97
N ALA A 32 -5.91 -5.66 3.95
CA ALA A 32 -6.90 -5.58 2.87
C ALA A 32 -6.81 -6.77 1.88
N GLY A 33 -5.71 -7.52 1.92
CA GLY A 33 -5.41 -8.58 0.97
C GLY A 33 -4.93 -8.04 -0.39
N GLY A 34 -4.94 -8.90 -1.40
CA GLY A 34 -4.60 -8.53 -2.77
C GLY A 34 -5.67 -7.63 -3.43
N PRO A 35 -5.36 -7.10 -4.63
CA PRO A 35 -6.35 -6.39 -5.43
C PRO A 35 -7.55 -7.30 -5.70
N SER A 36 -8.76 -6.76 -5.67
CA SER A 36 -9.96 -7.49 -6.09
C SER A 36 -9.89 -7.83 -7.58
N ASP A 37 -10.53 -8.94 -7.99
CA ASP A 37 -10.53 -9.40 -9.38
C ASP A 37 -11.45 -8.57 -10.28
N ASP A 38 -12.51 -7.98 -9.71
CA ASP A 38 -13.43 -7.11 -10.44
C ASP A 38 -13.69 -5.78 -9.73
N PHE A 39 -14.14 -4.81 -10.54
CA PHE A 39 -14.33 -3.44 -10.10
C PHE A 39 -15.42 -3.29 -9.05
N LYS A 40 -16.49 -4.10 -9.10
CA LYS A 40 -17.60 -4.01 -8.14
C LYS A 40 -17.12 -4.42 -6.74
N HIS A 41 -16.36 -5.49 -6.62
CA HIS A 41 -15.76 -5.89 -5.35
C HIS A 41 -14.71 -4.89 -4.87
N CYS A 42 -13.91 -4.33 -5.79
CA CYS A 42 -12.98 -3.24 -5.46
C CYS A 42 -13.70 -2.07 -4.81
N ILE A 43 -14.78 -1.56 -5.41
CA ILE A 43 -15.54 -0.42 -4.87
C ILE A 43 -16.16 -0.75 -3.52
N LYS A 44 -16.78 -1.93 -3.37
CA LYS A 44 -17.38 -2.36 -2.10
C LYS A 44 -16.34 -2.32 -0.97
N ARG A 45 -15.20 -2.97 -1.16
CA ARG A 45 -14.12 -3.00 -0.16
C ARG A 45 -13.51 -1.62 0.09
N SER A 46 -13.34 -0.82 -0.95
CA SER A 46 -12.85 0.57 -0.81
C SER A 46 -13.77 1.39 0.09
N MET A 47 -15.09 1.20 0.00
CA MET A 47 -16.05 1.88 0.87
C MET A 47 -16.00 1.36 2.32
N GLU A 48 -15.78 0.07 2.52
CA GLU A 48 -15.58 -0.53 3.85
C GLU A 48 -14.30 0.01 4.52
N GLU A 49 -13.20 0.07 3.78
CA GLU A 49 -11.92 0.65 4.22
C GLU A 49 -12.06 2.13 4.57
N LEU A 50 -12.72 2.92 3.71
CA LEU A 50 -13.00 4.33 3.98
C LEU A 50 -13.86 4.49 5.24
N GLY A 51 -14.85 3.61 5.44
CA GLY A 51 -15.64 3.56 6.66
C GLY A 51 -14.76 3.39 7.90
N LYS A 52 -13.86 2.41 7.88
CA LYS A 52 -12.93 2.16 8.99
C LYS A 52 -11.99 3.34 9.25
N ILE A 53 -11.43 3.94 8.20
CA ILE A 53 -10.58 5.14 8.30
C ILE A 53 -11.33 6.29 8.99
N ASN A 54 -12.63 6.44 8.71
CA ASN A 54 -13.44 7.52 9.29
C ASN A 54 -13.90 7.24 10.72
N THR A 55 -13.95 5.98 11.15
CA THR A 55 -14.44 5.61 12.50
C THR A 55 -13.33 5.28 13.49
N GLY A 56 -12.08 5.17 13.05
CA GLY A 56 -10.97 4.80 13.92
C GLY A 56 -9.60 5.09 13.33
N THR A 57 -8.57 4.67 14.05
CA THR A 57 -7.17 4.84 13.66
C THR A 57 -6.51 3.48 13.55
N TYR A 58 -6.03 3.14 12.35
CA TYR A 58 -5.49 1.83 12.03
C TYR A 58 -4.25 1.94 11.14
N ILE A 59 -3.51 0.84 11.02
CA ILE A 59 -2.48 0.66 10.01
C ILE A 59 -3.05 -0.27 8.94
N PHE A 60 -3.18 0.20 7.71
CA PHE A 60 -3.62 -0.60 6.57
C PHE A 60 -2.39 -1.13 5.83
N ASP A 61 -2.21 -2.46 5.80
CA ASP A 61 -1.27 -3.10 4.87
C ASP A 61 -1.97 -3.27 3.53
N ARG A 62 -1.86 -2.22 2.70
CA ARG A 62 -2.62 -1.91 1.48
C ARG A 62 -4.07 -1.50 1.71
N VAL A 63 -4.60 -0.77 0.72
CA VAL A 63 -6.03 -0.53 0.50
C VAL A 63 -6.39 -0.78 -0.96
N GLN A 64 -7.67 -1.01 -1.24
CA GLN A 64 -8.10 -1.47 -2.57
C GLN A 64 -7.87 -0.45 -3.70
N PRO A 65 -8.15 0.86 -3.56
CA PRO A 65 -8.00 1.78 -4.68
C PRO A 65 -6.59 1.79 -5.34
N PRO A 66 -5.50 2.09 -4.63
CA PRO A 66 -4.15 2.08 -5.21
C PRO A 66 -3.73 0.69 -5.69
N SER A 67 -4.10 -0.37 -4.96
CA SER A 67 -3.82 -1.75 -5.41
C SER A 67 -4.53 -2.05 -6.74
N TYR A 68 -5.82 -1.77 -6.86
CA TYR A 68 -6.56 -2.02 -8.10
C TYR A 68 -6.04 -1.16 -9.26
N MET A 69 -5.72 0.12 -9.01
CA MET A 69 -5.13 1.01 -10.03
C MET A 69 -3.80 0.48 -10.58
N VAL A 70 -2.95 -0.10 -9.72
CA VAL A 70 -1.63 -0.62 -10.12
C VAL A 70 -1.73 -1.99 -10.80
N TYR A 71 -2.49 -2.91 -10.20
CA TYR A 71 -2.50 -4.31 -10.61
C TYR A 71 -3.48 -4.58 -11.75
N GLN A 72 -4.66 -3.95 -11.75
CA GLN A 72 -5.74 -4.21 -12.71
C GLN A 72 -5.83 -3.20 -13.85
N GLN A 73 -5.22 -2.01 -13.70
CA GLN A 73 -5.20 -0.94 -14.72
C GLN A 73 -6.59 -0.64 -15.31
N PRO A 74 -7.54 -0.15 -14.50
CA PRO A 74 -8.89 0.10 -14.96
C PRO A 74 -8.96 1.14 -16.07
N ASN A 75 -10.11 1.19 -16.75
CA ASN A 75 -10.41 2.26 -17.70
C ASN A 75 -10.41 3.64 -17.02
N SER A 76 -10.41 4.71 -17.83
CA SER A 76 -10.26 6.09 -17.33
C SER A 76 -11.41 6.56 -16.43
N LEU A 77 -12.62 6.04 -16.59
CA LEU A 77 -13.77 6.38 -15.75
C LEU A 77 -13.60 5.77 -14.35
N ASP A 78 -13.27 4.49 -14.31
CA ASP A 78 -13.04 3.73 -13.08
C ASP A 78 -11.82 4.27 -12.32
N MET A 79 -10.74 4.64 -13.02
CA MET A 79 -9.57 5.34 -12.44
C MET A 79 -9.98 6.63 -11.71
N LYS A 80 -10.87 7.45 -12.30
CA LYS A 80 -11.34 8.69 -11.66
C LYS A 80 -12.14 8.42 -10.40
N LEU A 81 -13.01 7.40 -10.41
CA LEU A 81 -13.78 7.01 -9.24
C LEU A 81 -12.86 6.52 -8.11
N LEU A 82 -11.92 5.62 -8.42
CA LEU A 82 -10.96 5.11 -7.44
C LEU A 82 -10.10 6.23 -6.87
N LYS A 83 -9.65 7.18 -7.70
CA LYS A 83 -8.90 8.33 -7.25
C LYS A 83 -9.73 9.21 -6.30
N SER A 84 -11.00 9.46 -6.61
CA SER A 84 -11.89 10.22 -5.71
C SER A 84 -12.09 9.53 -4.35
N ILE A 85 -12.18 8.19 -4.33
CA ILE A 85 -12.27 7.44 -3.08
C ILE A 85 -10.94 7.53 -2.31
N LEU A 86 -9.81 7.35 -3.00
CA LEU A 86 -8.49 7.45 -2.38
C LEU A 86 -8.24 8.84 -1.81
N ASP A 87 -8.58 9.92 -2.52
CA ASP A 87 -8.43 11.28 -2.02
C ASP A 87 -9.21 11.51 -0.71
N LYS A 88 -10.40 10.89 -0.58
CA LYS A 88 -11.16 10.90 0.68
C LYS A 88 -10.48 10.10 1.78
N MET A 89 -9.89 8.94 1.45
CA MET A 89 -9.12 8.16 2.42
C MET A 89 -7.91 8.96 2.94
N LEU A 90 -7.17 9.61 2.04
CA LEU A 90 -5.97 10.39 2.36
C LEU A 90 -6.26 11.65 3.18
N TRP A 91 -7.51 12.12 3.22
CA TRP A 91 -7.90 13.21 4.11
C TRP A 91 -7.69 12.85 5.60
N ASN A 92 -7.94 11.60 5.96
CA ASN A 92 -7.88 11.09 7.33
C ASN A 92 -6.78 10.02 7.53
N SER A 93 -5.85 9.94 6.59
CA SER A 93 -4.75 8.98 6.66
C SER A 93 -3.44 9.53 6.10
N ILE A 94 -2.33 8.93 6.53
CA ILE A 94 -0.99 9.16 6.00
C ILE A 94 -0.66 7.99 5.08
N LEU A 95 -0.34 8.28 3.82
CA LEU A 95 0.15 7.27 2.88
C LEU A 95 1.67 7.14 3.02
N ILE A 96 2.13 5.92 3.26
CA ILE A 96 3.54 5.55 3.23
C ILE A 96 3.77 4.66 2.02
N TYR A 97 4.53 5.17 1.06
CA TYR A 97 4.99 4.38 -0.07
C TYR A 97 6.25 3.62 0.31
N CYS A 98 6.10 2.31 0.49
CA CYS A 98 7.20 1.40 0.74
C CYS A 98 7.81 0.96 -0.59
N HIS A 99 9.11 1.16 -0.74
CA HIS A 99 9.90 0.62 -1.84
C HIS A 99 11.13 -0.12 -1.32
N GLY A 100 11.68 -0.99 -2.14
CA GLY A 100 12.88 -1.76 -1.84
C GLY A 100 13.54 -2.23 -3.13
N ASP A 101 14.78 -2.70 -2.99
CA ASP A 101 15.51 -3.47 -4.01
C ASP A 101 14.70 -4.69 -4.48
N GLY A 102 13.87 -5.22 -3.56
CA GLY A 102 12.81 -6.15 -3.85
C GLY A 102 13.36 -7.46 -4.37
N THR A 103 14.34 -7.98 -3.64
CA THR A 103 14.58 -9.41 -3.53
C THR A 103 13.23 -10.06 -3.27
N PRO A 104 12.67 -10.80 -4.24
CA PRO A 104 11.44 -11.52 -4.00
C PRO A 104 11.70 -12.49 -2.85
N ASP A 105 10.82 -12.47 -1.85
CA ASP A 105 10.84 -13.47 -0.80
C ASP A 105 10.38 -14.79 -1.43
N PHE A 106 11.35 -15.57 -1.91
CA PHE A 106 11.14 -16.89 -2.48
C PHE A 106 10.99 -17.97 -1.40
N ASP A 107 11.22 -17.64 -0.13
CA ASP A 107 11.39 -18.62 0.95
C ASP A 107 10.07 -19.29 1.39
N ASN A 108 8.94 -19.09 0.72
CA ASN A 108 7.66 -19.67 1.18
C ASN A 108 6.59 -19.97 0.12
N LYS A 109 6.93 -20.24 -1.15
CA LYS A 109 5.92 -20.62 -2.15
C LYS A 109 6.37 -21.77 -3.05
N GLU A 110 5.90 -22.98 -2.74
CA GLU A 110 6.12 -24.26 -3.46
C GLU A 110 5.69 -24.29 -4.95
N HIS A 111 5.25 -23.16 -5.52
CA HIS A 111 4.65 -23.11 -6.87
C HIS A 111 5.50 -22.40 -7.94
N TYR A 112 6.74 -21.99 -7.64
CA TYR A 112 7.61 -21.39 -8.64
C TYR A 112 8.36 -22.46 -9.44
N VAL A 113 7.66 -23.05 -10.41
CA VAL A 113 8.24 -23.92 -11.44
C VAL A 113 9.08 -23.05 -12.39
N GLU A 114 10.27 -23.52 -12.79
CA GLU A 114 11.16 -22.82 -13.74
C GLU A 114 10.38 -22.37 -14.99
N GLY A 115 10.39 -21.06 -15.28
CA GLY A 115 9.54 -20.39 -16.27
C GLY A 115 8.62 -19.31 -15.67
N LEU A 116 8.06 -19.53 -14.47
CA LEU A 116 7.28 -18.50 -13.76
C LEU A 116 8.17 -17.36 -13.22
N GLN A 117 9.44 -17.63 -12.94
CA GLN A 117 10.34 -16.66 -12.31
C GLN A 117 10.62 -15.43 -13.20
N GLU A 118 10.80 -15.63 -14.52
CA GLU A 118 11.00 -14.51 -15.46
C GLU A 118 9.73 -13.69 -15.63
N GLU A 119 8.57 -14.34 -15.79
CA GLU A 119 7.28 -13.65 -15.88
C GLU A 119 6.95 -12.89 -14.59
N VAL A 120 7.23 -13.48 -13.44
CA VAL A 120 7.08 -12.84 -12.12
C VAL A 120 8.06 -11.67 -11.98
N THR A 121 9.29 -11.79 -12.47
CA THR A 121 10.28 -10.72 -12.41
C THR A 121 9.92 -9.55 -13.33
N ILE A 122 9.51 -9.82 -14.58
CA ILE A 122 9.03 -8.80 -15.52
C ILE A 122 7.79 -8.10 -14.97
N ASN A 123 6.84 -8.86 -14.43
CA ASN A 123 5.66 -8.30 -13.77
C ASN A 123 6.03 -7.44 -12.56
N GLN A 124 7.04 -7.81 -11.76
CA GLN A 124 7.50 -6.97 -10.64
C GLN A 124 8.08 -5.64 -11.09
N VAL A 125 8.89 -5.62 -12.16
CA VAL A 125 9.45 -4.36 -12.71
C VAL A 125 8.32 -3.44 -13.16
N GLU A 126 7.32 -3.98 -13.85
CA GLU A 126 6.19 -3.21 -14.35
C GLU A 126 5.28 -2.71 -13.20
N ILE A 127 4.98 -3.57 -12.22
CA ILE A 127 4.26 -3.19 -10.99
C ILE A 127 4.98 -2.05 -10.26
N ARG A 128 6.31 -2.12 -10.14
CA ARG A 128 7.13 -1.05 -9.54
C ARG A 128 6.98 0.27 -10.30
N LYS A 129 7.05 0.23 -11.63
CA LYS A 129 6.85 1.44 -12.47
C LYS A 129 5.47 2.03 -12.28
N ARG A 130 4.43 1.21 -12.23
CA ARG A 130 3.04 1.65 -12.01
C ARG A 130 2.85 2.27 -10.63
N TYR A 131 3.39 1.64 -9.58
CA TYR A 131 3.41 2.24 -8.24
C TYR A 131 4.12 3.60 -8.26
N LYS A 132 5.32 3.69 -8.84
CA LYS A 132 6.05 4.96 -8.94
C LYS A 132 5.24 6.03 -9.67
N SER A 133 4.59 5.67 -10.79
CA SER A 133 3.72 6.58 -11.53
C SER A 133 2.53 7.07 -10.71
N LEU A 134 1.91 6.19 -9.91
CA LEU A 134 0.80 6.56 -9.03
C LEU A 134 1.28 7.46 -7.88
N MET A 135 2.42 7.14 -7.27
CA MET A 135 2.98 7.90 -6.15
C MET A 135 3.48 9.29 -6.56
N ASN A 136 3.89 9.48 -7.82
CA ASN A 136 4.23 10.81 -8.36
C ASN A 136 3.06 11.83 -8.30
N ILE A 137 1.83 11.36 -8.16
CA ILE A 137 0.61 12.21 -8.14
C ILE A 137 -0.17 12.12 -6.83
N LEU A 138 0.35 11.41 -5.83
CA LEU A 138 -0.28 11.27 -4.51
C LEU A 138 0.65 11.85 -3.44
N PRO A 139 0.12 12.59 -2.46
CA PRO A 139 0.91 12.96 -1.28
C PRO A 139 1.23 11.69 -0.48
N HIS A 140 2.52 11.49 -0.18
CA HIS A 140 2.98 10.33 0.56
C HIS A 140 4.32 10.61 1.26
N VAL A 141 4.61 9.80 2.27
CA VAL A 141 5.95 9.63 2.83
C VAL A 141 6.61 8.46 2.13
N SER A 142 7.84 8.62 1.65
CA SER A 142 8.60 7.52 1.06
C SER A 142 9.35 6.75 2.14
N TYR A 143 9.38 5.43 2.02
CA TYR A 143 10.16 4.56 2.90
C TYR A 143 10.88 3.49 2.09
N HIS A 144 12.20 3.52 2.12
CA HIS A 144 13.07 2.52 1.52
C HIS A 144 13.41 1.44 2.54
N PHE A 145 12.81 0.27 2.38
CA PHE A 145 13.14 -0.89 3.19
C PHE A 145 14.61 -1.26 3.04
N GLY A 146 15.29 -1.51 4.16
CA GLY A 146 16.71 -1.88 4.21
C GLY A 146 17.69 -0.71 4.23
N THR A 147 17.28 0.53 3.94
CA THR A 147 18.17 1.70 3.96
C THR A 147 17.69 2.82 4.87
N ASP A 148 16.38 3.06 4.93
CA ASP A 148 15.83 4.12 5.77
C ASP A 148 15.79 3.71 7.24
N LEU A 149 16.13 4.67 8.11
CA LEU A 149 16.01 4.52 9.55
C LEU A 149 14.56 4.69 9.98
N PHE A 150 14.01 3.66 10.62
CA PHE A 150 12.64 3.67 11.12
C PHE A 150 12.34 4.86 12.05
N ASP A 151 13.27 5.28 12.91
CA ASP A 151 13.05 6.41 13.82
C ASP A 151 12.86 7.74 13.08
N THR A 152 13.47 7.87 11.89
CA THR A 152 13.29 9.04 11.02
C THR A 152 11.87 9.06 10.46
N LEU A 153 11.42 7.92 9.90
CA LEU A 153 10.05 7.75 9.42
C LEU A 153 9.02 7.99 10.55
N LEU A 154 9.25 7.41 11.73
CA LEU A 154 8.33 7.53 12.87
C LEU A 154 8.15 8.99 13.30
N LYS A 155 9.23 9.78 13.27
CA LYS A 155 9.18 11.21 13.57
C LYS A 155 8.33 11.97 12.54
N GLU A 156 8.47 11.67 11.27
CA GLU A 156 7.66 12.27 10.20
C GLU A 156 6.17 11.93 10.35
N VAL A 157 5.87 10.64 10.59
CA VAL A 157 4.50 10.16 10.81
C VAL A 157 3.87 10.85 12.02
N LYS A 158 4.59 10.99 13.14
CA LYS A 158 4.08 11.68 14.34
C LYS A 158 3.80 13.16 14.07
N ASN A 159 4.69 13.86 13.37
CA ASN A 159 4.48 15.27 13.00
C ASN A 159 3.23 15.48 12.14
N ASP A 160 2.93 14.55 11.23
CA ASP A 160 1.74 14.64 10.35
C ASP A 160 0.44 14.21 11.04
N GLN A 161 0.52 13.49 12.16
CA GLN A 161 -0.63 13.19 13.01
C GLN A 161 -1.08 14.38 13.87
N GLU A 162 -0.21 15.35 14.12
CA GLU A 162 -0.50 16.56 14.90
C GLU A 162 -1.07 17.72 14.05
N LYS A 163 -1.04 17.59 12.72
CA LYS A 163 -1.64 18.55 11.76
C LYS A 163 -3.09 18.18 11.41
#